data_AF-A0A6G0Q1B8-F1
#
_entry.id   AF-A0A6G0Q1B8-F1
#
_cell.length_a   1.000
_cell.length_b   1.000
_cell.length_c   1.000
_cell.angle_alpha   90.00
_cell.angle_beta   90.00
_cell.angle_gamma   90.00
#
_symmetry.space_group_name_H-M   'P 1'
#
loop_
_entity.id
_entity.type
_entity.pdbx_description
1 polymer ?
#
loop_
_entity_poly.entity_id
_entity_poly.type
_entity_poly.pdbx_seq_one_letter_code
_entity_poly.pdbx_strand_id
1 'polypeptide(L)'
;MPCCADTGAEKSIISARKLKELEKLGGLGKTATLARPIVCETVGKHKILAQRSVLLQIMLHTAAGPVRPVKPYEVLVIDEDEDEFILGEDILNDLGISIDRQLEQLADRTSADDDDPIAFGEDFLAGCTPD
;
A
#
# COMPACT_ATOMS: atom_id res chain seq x y z
N MET A 1 3.85 -11.64 -9.71
CA MET A 1 3.63 -10.29 -10.28
C MET A 1 4.16 -9.30 -9.25
N PRO A 2 5.01 -8.32 -9.63
CA PRO A 2 5.46 -7.25 -8.74
C PRO A 2 4.29 -6.39 -8.27
N CYS A 3 4.38 -5.83 -7.07
CA CYS A 3 3.39 -4.91 -6.53
C CYS A 3 4.06 -3.76 -5.79
N CYS A 4 3.45 -2.58 -5.88
CA CYS A 4 3.81 -1.39 -5.14
C CYS A 4 2.74 -1.15 -4.05
N ALA A 5 3.16 -0.92 -2.81
CA ALA A 5 2.26 -0.48 -1.74
C ALA A 5 2.18 1.04 -1.76
N ASP A 6 1.01 1.58 -2.06
CA ASP A 6 0.80 3.01 -2.28
C ASP A 6 -0.34 3.53 -1.39
N THR A 7 0.05 4.24 -0.31
CA THR A 7 -0.92 4.91 0.58
C THR A 7 -1.54 6.16 -0.05
N GLY A 8 -1.00 6.68 -1.15
CA GLY A 8 -1.61 7.74 -1.93
C GLY A 8 -2.78 7.27 -2.81
N ALA A 9 -2.94 5.95 -2.97
CA ALA A 9 -4.01 5.36 -3.76
C ALA A 9 -5.15 4.86 -2.86
N GLU A 10 -6.33 5.49 -2.94
CA GLU A 10 -7.51 5.04 -2.18
C GLU A 10 -7.99 3.63 -2.57
N LYS A 11 -7.74 3.23 -3.83
CA LYS A 11 -8.16 1.96 -4.41
C LYS A 11 -7.00 1.25 -5.04
N SER A 12 -7.01 -0.08 -4.92
CA SER A 12 -6.05 -0.93 -5.61
C SER A 12 -6.31 -0.99 -7.12
N ILE A 13 -5.23 -0.99 -7.92
CA ILE A 13 -5.28 -0.86 -9.38
C ILE A 13 -4.43 -1.94 -10.05
N ILE A 14 -4.93 -2.46 -11.18
CA ILE A 14 -4.21 -3.34 -12.09
C ILE A 14 -4.37 -2.87 -13.54
N SER A 15 -3.31 -2.96 -14.35
CA SER A 15 -3.43 -2.72 -15.78
C SER A 15 -4.14 -3.87 -16.50
N ALA A 16 -4.87 -3.55 -17.57
CA ALA A 16 -5.56 -4.54 -18.40
C ALA A 16 -4.58 -5.57 -18.99
N ARG A 17 -3.33 -5.14 -19.27
CA ARG A 17 -2.25 -6.03 -19.72
C ARG A 17 -1.90 -7.07 -18.66
N LYS A 18 -1.63 -6.65 -17.42
CA LYS A 18 -1.29 -7.58 -16.32
C LYS A 18 -2.44 -8.52 -15.99
N LEU A 19 -3.67 -8.01 -16.02
CA LEU A 19 -4.84 -8.86 -15.83
C LEU A 19 -4.91 -9.97 -16.88
N LYS A 20 -4.66 -9.65 -18.15
CA LYS A 20 -4.59 -10.63 -19.24
C LYS A 20 -3.43 -11.62 -19.09
N GLU A 21 -2.29 -11.19 -18.54
CA GLU A 21 -1.18 -12.08 -18.19
C GLU A 21 -1.58 -13.07 -17.09
N LEU A 22 -2.30 -12.62 -16.06
CA LEU A 22 -2.85 -13.48 -15.00
C LEU A 22 -3.86 -14.49 -15.55
N GLU A 23 -4.76 -14.07 -16.44
CA GLU A 23 -5.75 -14.95 -17.09
C GLU A 23 -5.07 -16.10 -17.85
N LYS A 24 -3.98 -15.81 -18.58
CA LYS A 24 -3.20 -16.84 -19.29
C LYS A 24 -2.53 -17.85 -18.36
N LEU A 25 -2.18 -17.43 -17.14
CA LEU A 25 -1.59 -18.29 -16.12
C LEU A 25 -2.64 -19.09 -15.34
N GLY A 26 -3.93 -18.97 -15.69
CA GLY A 26 -5.04 -19.66 -15.03
C GLY A 26 -5.68 -18.86 -13.89
N GLY A 27 -5.30 -17.59 -13.71
CA GLY A 27 -5.97 -16.68 -12.78
C GLY A 27 -7.34 -16.27 -13.32
N LEU A 28 -8.41 -16.84 -12.79
CA LEU A 28 -9.77 -16.49 -13.19
C LEU A 28 -10.27 -15.26 -12.41
N GLY A 29 -10.05 -14.07 -12.95
CA GLY A 29 -10.70 -12.84 -12.48
C GLY A 29 -11.95 -12.57 -13.31
N LYS A 30 -13.15 -12.60 -12.71
CA LYS A 30 -14.35 -12.11 -13.41
C LYS A 30 -14.31 -10.59 -13.42
N THR A 31 -14.11 -10.01 -14.60
CA THR A 31 -14.21 -8.56 -14.77
C THR A 31 -15.67 -8.13 -14.75
N ALA A 32 -15.93 -6.97 -14.16
CA ALA A 32 -17.23 -6.31 -14.13
C ALA A 32 -17.09 -4.90 -14.70
N THR A 33 -18.11 -4.44 -15.43
CA THR A 33 -18.20 -3.04 -15.86
C THR A 33 -18.73 -2.22 -14.69
N LEU A 34 -18.05 -1.12 -14.38
CA LEU A 34 -18.48 -0.20 -13.34
C LEU A 34 -19.72 0.57 -13.81
N ALA A 35 -20.67 0.81 -12.89
CA ALA A 35 -21.88 1.57 -13.21
C ALA A 35 -21.56 3.01 -13.67
N ARG A 36 -20.46 3.58 -13.16
CA ARG A 36 -19.89 4.86 -13.58
C ARG A 36 -18.37 4.71 -13.65
N PRO A 37 -17.71 5.26 -14.68
CA PRO A 37 -16.25 5.31 -14.70
C PRO A 37 -15.69 6.05 -13.48
N ILE A 38 -14.62 5.51 -12.92
CA ILE A 38 -13.87 6.14 -11.83
C ILE A 38 -12.67 6.86 -12.45
N VAL A 39 -12.44 8.10 -12.04
CA VAL A 39 -11.27 8.88 -12.44
C VAL A 39 -10.20 8.72 -11.37
N CYS A 40 -9.09 8.09 -11.71
CA CYS A 40 -7.90 8.03 -10.87
C CYS A 40 -7.04 9.25 -11.19
N GLU A 41 -6.83 10.13 -10.22
CA GLU A 41 -5.94 11.29 -10.37
C GLU A 41 -4.55 10.92 -9.85
N THR A 42 -3.55 10.99 -10.72
CA THR A 42 -2.17 10.66 -10.35
C THR A 42 -1.38 11.92 -10.00
N VAL A 43 -0.21 11.70 -9.40
CA VAL A 43 0.78 12.77 -9.20
C VAL A 43 1.12 13.39 -10.56
N GLY A 44 0.98 14.72 -10.65
CA GLY A 44 1.14 15.45 -11.91
C GLY A 44 -0.17 15.81 -12.63
N LYS A 45 -1.34 15.55 -12.00
CA LYS A 45 -2.68 15.88 -12.53
C LYS A 45 -3.05 15.10 -13.79
N HIS A 46 -2.39 13.98 -14.05
CA HIS A 46 -2.82 13.06 -15.09
C HIS A 46 -4.05 12.31 -14.58
N LYS A 47 -5.04 12.15 -15.47
CA LYS A 47 -6.32 11.52 -15.14
C LYS A 47 -6.42 10.22 -15.91
N ILE A 48 -6.49 9.12 -15.18
CA ILE A 48 -6.67 7.78 -15.73
C ILE A 48 -8.12 7.37 -15.50
N LEU A 49 -8.77 6.78 -16.50
CA LEU A 49 -10.14 6.32 -16.39
C LEU A 49 -10.17 4.80 -16.16
N ALA A 50 -10.75 4.39 -15.03
CA ALA A 50 -11.13 3.01 -14.78
C ALA A 50 -12.61 2.82 -15.12
N GLN A 51 -12.90 2.00 -16.12
CA GLN A 51 -14.28 1.65 -16.52
C GLN A 51 -14.71 0.26 -16.05
N ARG A 52 -13.74 -0.53 -15.59
CA ARG A 52 -13.93 -1.92 -15.20
C ARG A 52 -13.26 -2.16 -13.85
N SER A 53 -13.74 -3.17 -13.15
CA SER A 53 -13.09 -3.74 -11.98
C SER A 53 -13.00 -5.25 -12.14
N VAL A 54 -12.17 -5.86 -11.30
CA VAL A 54 -12.03 -7.30 -11.20
C VAL A 54 -11.97 -7.69 -9.73
N LEU A 55 -12.67 -8.77 -9.38
CA LEU A 55 -12.61 -9.32 -8.04
C LEU A 55 -11.42 -10.29 -7.93
N LEU A 56 -10.43 -9.97 -7.10
CA LEU A 56 -9.19 -10.73 -6.96
C LEU A 56 -8.98 -11.25 -5.53
N GLN A 57 -8.60 -12.52 -5.41
CA GLN A 57 -8.04 -13.07 -4.18
C GLN A 57 -6.53 -12.87 -4.19
N ILE A 58 -6.01 -12.14 -3.19
CA ILE A 58 -4.61 -11.70 -3.17
C ILE A 58 -3.81 -12.56 -2.18
N MET A 59 -2.56 -12.83 -2.55
CA MET A 59 -1.55 -13.41 -1.67
C MET A 59 -0.25 -12.65 -1.88
N LEU A 60 0.22 -11.98 -0.85
CA LEU A 60 1.48 -11.26 -0.84
C LEU A 60 2.58 -12.18 -0.33
N HIS A 61 3.71 -12.22 -1.02
CA HIS A 61 4.91 -12.90 -0.54
C HIS A 61 5.85 -11.86 0.07
N THR A 62 5.96 -11.85 1.40
CA THR A 62 6.83 -10.94 2.13
C THR A 62 8.02 -11.69 2.72
N ALA A 63 9.05 -10.97 3.16
CA ALA A 63 10.21 -11.57 3.85
C ALA A 63 9.80 -12.29 5.15
N ALA A 64 8.74 -11.85 5.82
CA ALA A 64 8.19 -12.49 7.03
C ALA A 64 7.29 -13.70 6.72
N GLY A 65 7.07 -14.02 5.44
CA GLY A 65 6.21 -15.10 4.97
C GLY A 65 5.04 -14.63 4.10
N PRO A 66 4.22 -15.58 3.61
CA PRO A 66 3.05 -15.25 2.81
C PRO A 66 1.94 -14.63 3.66
N VAL A 67 1.35 -13.55 3.18
CA VAL A 67 0.21 -12.86 3.78
C VAL A 67 -0.98 -12.96 2.84
N ARG A 68 -2.11 -13.44 3.35
CA ARG A 68 -3.37 -13.55 2.60
C ARG A 68 -4.45 -12.73 3.31
N PRO A 69 -4.90 -11.62 2.69
CA PRO A 69 -6.11 -10.96 3.13
C PRO A 69 -7.30 -11.93 3.23
N VAL A 70 -8.20 -11.67 4.18
CA VAL A 70 -9.29 -12.59 4.56
C VAL A 70 -10.38 -12.69 3.49
N LYS A 71 -10.52 -11.67 2.65
CA LYS A 71 -11.55 -11.55 1.61
C LYS A 71 -10.93 -11.25 0.25
N PRO A 72 -11.65 -11.49 -0.87
CA PRO A 72 -11.27 -10.95 -2.16
C PRO A 72 -11.57 -9.44 -2.23
N TYR A 73 -10.83 -8.74 -3.08
CA TYR A 73 -10.94 -7.28 -3.26
C TYR A 73 -11.37 -6.93 -4.67
N GLU A 74 -12.22 -5.91 -4.76
CA GLU A 74 -12.53 -5.26 -6.02
C GLU A 74 -11.37 -4.34 -6.39
N VAL A 75 -10.67 -4.66 -7.47
CA VAL A 75 -9.52 -3.91 -7.96
C VAL A 75 -9.92 -3.22 -9.26
N LEU A 76 -9.58 -1.94 -9.40
CA LEU A 76 -9.84 -1.18 -10.61
C LEU A 76 -8.93 -1.64 -11.75
N VAL A 77 -9.50 -1.77 -12.95
CA VAL A 77 -8.75 -2.08 -14.17
C VAL A 77 -8.57 -0.82 -14.98
N ILE A 78 -7.32 -0.45 -15.22
CA ILE A 78 -6.94 0.68 -16.08
C ILE A 78 -6.35 0.18 -17.39
N ASP A 79 -6.50 0.95 -18.46
CA ASP A 79 -5.95 0.60 -19.78
C ASP A 79 -4.51 1.11 -19.98
N GLU A 80 -4.01 1.99 -19.10
CA GLU A 80 -2.61 2.42 -19.08
C GLU A 80 -1.68 1.23 -18.77
N ASP A 81 -0.48 1.26 -19.36
CA ASP A 81 0.52 0.19 -19.21
C ASP A 81 1.33 0.37 -17.93
N GLU A 82 0.66 0.17 -16.80
CA GLU A 82 1.29 0.08 -15.49
C GLU A 82 1.92 -1.32 -15.30
N ASP A 83 3.19 -1.33 -14.92
CA ASP A 83 4.01 -2.54 -14.80
C ASP A 83 3.88 -3.20 -13.42
N GLU A 84 3.42 -2.46 -12.41
CA GLU A 84 3.20 -2.94 -11.06
C GLU A 84 1.73 -3.07 -10.71
N PHE A 85 1.41 -3.99 -9.80
CA PHE A 85 0.10 -3.99 -9.15
C PHE A 85 0.11 -2.97 -8.01
N ILE A 86 -0.75 -1.96 -8.07
CA ILE A 86 -0.83 -0.93 -7.04
C ILE A 86 -1.77 -1.42 -5.92
N LEU A 87 -1.21 -1.65 -4.74
CA LEU A 87 -1.93 -1.94 -3.50
C LEU A 87 -2.30 -0.63 -2.84
N GLY A 88 -3.56 -0.25 -2.95
CA GLY A 88 -4.11 0.95 -2.33
C GLY A 88 -4.49 0.74 -0.86
N GLU A 89 -4.93 1.83 -0.23
CA GLU A 89 -5.36 1.88 1.16
C GLU A 89 -6.46 0.87 1.49
N ASP A 90 -7.35 0.56 0.54
CA ASP A 90 -8.42 -0.42 0.72
C ASP A 90 -7.92 -1.81 1.14
N ILE A 91 -6.74 -2.22 0.66
CA ILE A 91 -6.09 -3.48 1.04
C ILE A 91 -5.10 -3.26 2.19
N LEU A 92 -4.31 -2.18 2.13
CA LEU A 92 -3.28 -1.91 3.13
C LEU A 92 -3.88 -1.75 4.54
N ASN A 93 -4.99 -1.02 4.67
CA ASN A 93 -5.66 -0.83 5.96
C ASN A 93 -6.22 -2.16 6.52
N ASP A 94 -6.78 -3.02 5.68
CA ASP A 94 -7.28 -4.34 6.07
C ASP A 94 -6.13 -5.29 6.51
N LEU A 95 -4.92 -5.08 5.98
CA LEU A 95 -3.71 -5.76 6.44
C LEU A 95 -3.11 -5.15 7.72
N GLY A 96 -3.70 -4.06 8.23
CA GLY A 96 -3.20 -3.32 9.38
C GLY A 96 -1.98 -2.45 9.06
N ILE A 97 -1.71 -2.20 7.77
CA ILE A 97 -0.64 -1.33 7.29
C ILE A 97 -1.25 0.07 7.09
N SER A 98 -1.23 0.87 8.16
CA SER A 98 -1.70 2.25 8.16
C SER A 98 -0.64 3.12 8.81
N ILE A 99 -0.24 4.21 8.15
CA ILE A 99 0.77 5.15 8.66
C ILE A 99 0.26 5.81 9.94
N ASP A 100 -1.01 6.23 9.98
CA ASP A 100 -1.60 6.86 11.17
C ASP A 100 -1.56 5.94 12.39
N ARG A 101 -1.94 4.68 12.22
CA ARG A 101 -1.88 3.68 13.30
C ARG A 101 -0.46 3.41 13.76
N GLN A 102 0.52 3.50 12.86
CA GLN A 102 1.93 3.37 13.22
C GLN A 102 2.42 4.60 13.99
N LEU A 103 2.00 5.80 13.58
CA LEU A 103 2.30 7.05 14.29
C LEU A 103 1.66 7.10 15.68
N GLU A 104 0.41 6.66 15.84
CA GLU A 104 -0.25 6.52 17.15
C GLU A 104 0.55 5.61 18.08
N GLN A 105 1.00 4.45 17.59
CA GLN A 105 1.83 3.53 18.38
C GLN A 105 3.19 4.13 18.76
N LEU A 106 3.76 5.00 17.93
CA LEU A 106 5.00 5.72 18.25
C LEU A 106 4.77 6.80 19.31
N ALA A 107 3.67 7.54 19.21
CA ALA A 107 3.30 8.57 20.18
C ALA A 107 2.96 7.98 21.55
N ASP A 108 2.17 6.90 21.60
CA ASP A 108 1.82 6.22 22.85
C ASP A 108 3.05 5.67 23.58
N ARG A 109 4.05 5.15 22.85
CA ARG A 109 5.31 4.66 23.42
C ARG A 109 6.18 5.76 24.04
N THR A 110 5.93 7.03 23.73
CA THR A 110 6.65 8.16 24.36
C THR A 110 6.04 8.52 25.72
N SER A 111 4.82 8.05 26.03
CA SER A 111 4.12 8.36 27.29
C SER A 111 4.23 7.27 28.35
N ALA A 112 4.78 6.11 28.00
CA ALA A 112 4.88 4.94 28.87
C ALA A 112 6.29 4.32 28.80
N ASP A 113 7.27 5.10 29.26
CA ASP A 113 8.53 4.72 29.91
C ASP A 113 9.53 5.89 29.72
N ASP A 114 9.33 6.96 30.49
CA ASP A 114 10.40 7.93 30.80
C ASP A 114 10.87 7.70 32.25
N ASP A 115 11.19 6.43 32.53
CA ASP A 115 11.88 6.01 33.75
C ASP A 115 13.23 5.39 33.35
N ASP A 116 13.93 6.05 32.43
CA ASP A 116 15.37 5.88 32.31
C ASP A 116 16.02 6.66 33.46
N PRO A 117 16.63 6.02 34.48
CA PRO A 117 17.48 6.74 35.41
C PRO A 117 18.70 7.20 34.62
N ILE A 118 18.68 8.45 34.15
CA ILE A 118 19.87 9.12 33.61
C ILE A 118 20.89 9.16 34.75
N ALA A 119 21.78 8.17 34.79
CA ALA A 119 23.05 8.31 35.47
C ALA A 119 23.79 9.41 34.72
N PHE A 120 23.85 10.60 35.32
CA PHE A 120 24.70 11.69 34.86
C PHE A 120 26.16 11.26 34.98
N GLY A 121 26.62 10.46 34.03
CA GLY A 121 28.02 10.25 33.71
C GLY A 121 28.47 11.46 32.92
N GLU A 122 29.15 12.35 33.63
CA GLU A 122 29.92 13.48 33.12
C GLU A 122 30.90 12.99 32.03
N ASP A 123 30.50 13.05 30.75
CA ASP A 123 31.42 13.01 29.58
C ASP A 123 30.75 13.32 28.22
N PHE A 124 29.73 14.19 28.17
CA PHE A 124 29.25 14.76 26.90
C PHE A 124 29.92 16.09 26.61
N LEU A 125 31.16 16.05 26.12
CA LEU A 125 31.81 17.19 25.46
C LEU A 125 32.37 16.79 24.10
N ALA A 126 31.55 16.88 23.05
CA ALA A 126 32.02 16.99 21.68
C ALA A 126 30.93 17.61 20.79
N GLY A 127 30.66 18.91 21.00
CA GLY A 127 29.97 19.73 20.01
C GLY A 127 30.99 20.33 19.05
N CYS A 128 30.94 19.92 17.78
CA CYS A 128 31.69 20.57 16.70
C CYS A 128 31.14 21.99 16.47
N THR A 129 32.02 22.99 16.50
CA THR A 129 31.69 24.37 16.09
C THR A 129 31.78 24.49 14.56
N PRO A 130 30.88 25.24 13.91
CA PRO A 130 30.98 25.56 12.48
C PRO A 130 32.04 26.66 12.24
N ASP A 131 32.68 26.61 11.07
CA ASP A 131 33.62 27.64 10.55
C ASP A 131 32.95 28.99 10.25
#